data_AF-D0VFH7-F1
#
_entry.id   AF-D0VFH7-F1
#
_cell.length_a   1.000
_cell.length_b   1.000
_cell.length_c   1.000
_cell.angle_alpha   90.00
_cell.angle_beta   90.00
_cell.angle_gamma   90.00
#
_symmetry.space_group_name_H-M   'P 1'
#
loop_
_entity.id
_entity.type
_entity.pdbx_description
1 polymer ?
#
loop_
_entity_poly.entity_id
_entity_poly.type
_entity_poly.pdbx_seq_one_letter_code
_entity_poly.pdbx_strand_id
1 'polypeptide(L)'
;VFFSSVTMIIGVPTGIKVFTWLYMLLNSRVNKSDPILWWIVSFIVLFTFGGVTGIVLSACVLDNVLHDTWFVVAHFHYVMS
;
A
#
# COMPACT_ATOMS: atom_id res chain seq x y z
N VAL A 1 6.51 -19.10 -9.69
CA VAL A 1 6.24 -18.03 -10.69
C VAL A 1 4.74 -17.78 -10.89
N PHE A 2 3.90 -18.78 -11.23
CA PHE A 2 2.46 -18.57 -11.40
C PHE A 2 1.78 -17.79 -10.25
N PHE A 3 1.89 -18.27 -9.01
CA PHE A 3 1.33 -17.57 -7.85
C PHE A 3 1.97 -16.20 -7.57
N SER A 4 3.26 -16.05 -7.90
CA SER A 4 3.97 -14.77 -7.78
C SER A 4 3.43 -13.72 -8.77
N SER A 5 3.15 -14.12 -10.02
CA SER A 5 2.51 -13.23 -10.99
C SER A 5 1.06 -12.90 -10.63
N VAL A 6 0.29 -13.88 -10.15
CA VAL A 6 -1.12 -13.67 -9.78
C VAL A 6 -1.25 -12.71 -8.59
N THR A 7 -0.39 -12.85 -7.59
CA THR A 7 -0.38 -11.94 -6.42
C THR A 7 0.06 -10.53 -6.80
N MET A 8 1.05 -10.38 -7.69
CA MET A 8 1.47 -9.06 -8.20
C MET A 8 0.36 -8.34 -8.98
N ILE A 9 -0.49 -9.07 -9.73
CA ILE A 9 -1.61 -8.47 -10.50
C ILE A 9 -2.63 -7.78 -9.59
N ILE A 10 -2.81 -8.24 -8.35
CA ILE A 10 -3.72 -7.60 -7.36
C ILE A 10 -3.23 -6.19 -6.99
N GLY A 11 -1.94 -5.90 -7.16
CA GLY A 11 -1.36 -4.56 -7.01
C GLY A 11 -1.91 -3.52 -8.00
N VAL A 12 -2.39 -3.95 -9.17
CA VAL A 12 -2.90 -3.05 -10.22
C VAL A 12 -4.24 -2.39 -9.81
N PRO A 13 -5.32 -3.13 -9.48
CA PRO A 13 -6.58 -2.51 -9.08
C PRO A 13 -6.47 -1.72 -7.77
N THR A 14 -5.59 -2.13 -6.85
CA THR A 14 -5.34 -1.39 -5.60
C THR A 14 -4.63 -0.05 -5.87
N GLY A 15 -3.63 -0.04 -6.77
CA GLY A 15 -2.99 1.19 -7.23
C GLY A 15 -3.96 2.17 -7.88
N ILE A 16 -4.88 1.69 -8.73
CA ILE A 16 -5.91 2.52 -9.37
C ILE A 16 -6.77 3.23 -8.30
N LYS A 17 -7.18 2.52 -7.24
CA LYS A 17 -7.94 3.13 -6.14
C LYS A 17 -7.15 4.23 -5.43
N VAL A 18 -5.87 4.01 -5.15
CA VAL A 18 -5.01 5.02 -4.50
C VAL A 18 -4.91 6.30 -5.34
N PHE A 19 -4.68 6.17 -6.65
CA PHE A 19 -4.66 7.33 -7.56
C PHE A 19 -6.02 8.03 -7.64
N THR A 20 -7.11 7.28 -7.56
CA THR A 20 -8.46 7.83 -7.56
C THR A 20 -8.70 8.67 -6.29
N TRP A 21 -8.25 8.20 -5.12
CA TRP A 21 -8.33 8.97 -3.87
C TRP A 21 -7.50 10.26 -3.92
N LEU A 22 -6.28 10.20 -4.46
CA LEU A 22 -5.44 11.39 -4.65
C LEU A 22 -6.14 12.41 -5.55
N TYR A 23 -6.73 11.97 -6.67
CA TYR A 23 -7.47 12.85 -7.56
C TYR A 23 -8.69 13.51 -6.88
N MET A 24 -9.44 12.74 -6.07
CA MET A 24 -10.57 13.28 -5.31
C MET A 24 -10.12 14.30 -4.25
N LEU A 25 -9.01 14.07 -3.57
CA LEU A 25 -8.47 15.03 -2.59
C LEU A 25 -7.98 16.32 -3.26
N LEU A 26 -7.36 16.23 -4.44
CA LEU A 26 -6.90 17.41 -5.18
C LEU A 26 -8.05 18.28 -5.70
N ASN A 27 -9.17 17.67 -6.09
CA ASN A 27 -10.32 18.39 -6.64
C ASN A 27 -11.40 18.75 -5.60
N SER A 28 -11.22 18.37 -4.34
CA SER A 28 -12.18 18.65 -3.28
C SER A 28 -11.87 19.98 -2.57
N ARG A 29 -12.92 20.73 -2.22
CA ARG A 29 -12.81 21.98 -1.45
C ARG A 29 -12.77 21.67 0.04
N VAL A 30 -11.67 21.08 0.51
CA VAL A 30 -11.49 20.68 1.91
C VAL A 30 -10.58 21.66 2.64
N ASN A 31 -10.86 21.90 3.91
CA ASN A 31 -10.16 22.92 4.68
C ASN A 31 -8.86 22.33 5.25
N LYS A 32 -7.69 22.88 4.90
CA LYS A 32 -6.38 22.31 5.27
C LYS A 32 -6.12 22.23 6.78
N SER A 33 -6.90 22.97 7.57
CA SER A 33 -6.88 22.95 9.04
C SER A 33 -7.58 21.73 9.63
N ASP A 34 -8.35 20.98 8.84
CA ASP A 34 -9.11 19.83 9.35
C ASP A 34 -8.15 18.67 9.66
N PRO A 35 -8.12 18.16 10.91
CA PRO A 35 -7.21 17.08 11.30
C PRO A 35 -7.48 15.78 10.54
N ILE A 36 -8.72 15.59 10.06
CA ILE A 36 -9.14 14.43 9.28
C ILE A 36 -8.40 14.35 7.94
N LEU A 37 -8.12 15.48 7.29
CA LEU A 37 -7.35 15.49 6.05
C LEU A 37 -5.94 14.97 6.24
N TRP A 38 -5.28 15.41 7.31
CA TRP A 38 -3.93 14.94 7.64
C TRP A 38 -3.90 13.45 7.96
N TRP A 39 -4.94 12.93 8.62
CA TRP A 39 -5.08 11.49 8.83
C TRP A 39 -5.25 10.72 7.51
N ILE A 40 -6.14 11.18 6.61
CA ILE A 40 -6.35 10.54 5.30
C ILE A 40 -5.06 10.56 4.45
N VAL A 41 -4.34 11.68 4.44
CA VAL A 41 -3.06 11.79 3.72
C VAL A 41 -2.04 10.82 4.32
N SER A 42 -1.94 10.75 5.64
CA SER A 42 -1.03 9.81 6.33
C SER A 42 -1.40 8.36 6.05
N PHE A 43 -2.69 8.03 6.03
CA PHE A 43 -3.19 6.71 5.64
C PHE A 43 -2.79 6.34 4.21
N ILE A 44 -3.01 7.23 3.24
CA ILE A 44 -2.62 6.97 1.84
C ILE A 44 -1.11 6.70 1.73
N VAL A 45 -0.29 7.49 2.42
CA VAL A 45 1.17 7.32 2.40
C VAL A 45 1.59 5.98 3.01
N LEU A 46 1.14 5.66 4.23
CA LEU A 46 1.48 4.40 4.90
C LEU A 46 0.99 3.18 4.11
N PHE A 47 -0.23 3.25 3.59
CA PHE A 47 -0.81 2.22 2.75
C PHE A 47 -0.01 2.02 1.45
N THR A 48 0.53 3.08 0.84
CA THR A 48 1.41 2.93 -0.34
C THR A 48 2.73 2.24 -0.02
N PHE A 49 3.36 2.56 1.12
CA PHE A 49 4.57 1.85 1.56
C PHE A 49 4.28 0.37 1.88
N GLY A 50 3.14 0.09 2.52
CA GLY A 50 2.63 -1.27 2.70
C GLY A 50 2.42 -1.99 1.36
N GLY A 51 1.80 -1.33 0.38
CA GLY A 51 1.60 -1.89 -0.97
C GLY A 51 2.91 -2.22 -1.70
N VAL A 52 3.90 -1.34 -1.64
CA VAL A 52 5.22 -1.57 -2.27
C VAL A 52 5.93 -2.76 -1.62
N THR A 53 5.95 -2.84 -0.29
CA THR A 53 6.52 -4.00 0.43
C THR A 53 5.76 -5.30 0.16
N GLY A 54 4.46 -5.23 -0.12
CA GLY A 54 3.64 -6.37 -0.54
C GLY A 54 3.99 -6.89 -1.94
N ILE A 55 4.30 -5.99 -2.89
CA ILE A 55 4.82 -6.38 -4.21
C ILE A 55 6.17 -7.09 -4.06
N VAL A 56 7.02 -6.63 -3.14
CA VAL A 56 8.31 -7.25 -2.83
C VAL A 56 8.12 -8.66 -2.27
N LEU A 57 7.17 -8.88 -1.35
CA LEU A 57 6.80 -10.20 -0.82
C LEU A 57 6.12 -11.11 -1.86
N SER A 58 5.46 -10.54 -2.86
CA SER A 58 4.85 -11.34 -3.94
C SER A 58 5.87 -12.11 -4.78
N ALA A 59 7.14 -11.69 -4.77
CA ALA A 59 8.22 -12.34 -5.50
C ALA A 59 8.71 -13.59 -4.75
N CYS A 60 8.41 -14.78 -5.26
CA CYS A 60 8.74 -16.05 -4.57
C CYS A 60 10.24 -16.26 -4.31
N VAL A 61 11.12 -15.66 -5.13
CA VAL A 61 12.57 -15.71 -4.94
C VAL A 61 12.99 -14.90 -3.71
N LEU A 62 12.32 -13.76 -3.49
CA LEU A 62 12.64 -12.86 -2.40
C LEU A 62 11.95 -13.28 -1.09
N ASP A 63 10.72 -13.79 -1.20
CA ASP A 63 9.99 -14.37 -0.08
C ASP A 63 10.78 -15.49 0.60
N ASN A 64 11.49 -16.34 -0.15
CA ASN A 64 12.33 -17.40 0.42
C ASN A 64 13.42 -16.88 1.40
N VAL A 65 13.86 -15.62 1.26
CA VAL A 65 14.84 -14.99 2.16
C VAL A 65 14.16 -14.17 3.26
N LEU A 66 13.00 -13.58 2.96
CA LEU A 66 12.28 -12.67 3.84
C LEU A 66 11.24 -13.37 4.72
N HIS A 67 10.93 -14.64 4.45
CA HIS A 67 9.96 -15.43 5.18
C HIS A 67 10.30 -15.50 6.68
N ASP A 68 9.29 -15.39 7.54
CA ASP A 68 9.39 -15.37 9.01
C ASP A 68 10.31 -14.29 9.60
N THR A 69 10.66 -13.26 8.82
CA THR A 69 11.43 -12.13 9.33
C THR A 69 10.52 -10.96 9.72
N TRP A 70 11.10 -10.00 10.45
CA TRP A 70 10.44 -8.73 10.79
C TRP A 70 9.97 -7.92 9.57
N PHE A 71 10.48 -8.23 8.37
CA PHE A 71 10.02 -7.61 7.13
C PHE A 71 8.53 -7.92 6.86
N VAL A 72 8.12 -9.18 7.05
CA VAL A 72 6.72 -9.61 6.87
C VAL A 72 5.82 -8.95 7.90
N VAL A 73 6.27 -8.90 9.16
CA VAL A 73 5.54 -8.26 10.25
C VAL A 73 5.35 -6.77 9.96
N ALA A 74 6.41 -6.07 9.55
CA ALA A 74 6.34 -4.65 9.20
C ALA A 74 5.40 -4.40 8.02
N HIS A 75 5.47 -5.21 6.97
CA HIS A 75 4.56 -5.13 5.83
C HIS A 75 3.09 -5.15 6.25
N PHE A 76 2.67 -6.13 7.06
CA PHE A 76 1.29 -6.23 7.50
C PHE A 76 0.88 -5.07 8.40
N HIS A 77 1.78 -4.57 9.26
CA HIS A 77 1.48 -3.41 10.10
C HIS A 77 1.31 -2.12 9.27
N TYR A 78 2.04 -1.95 8.16
CA TYR A 78 1.82 -0.82 7.24
C TYR A 78 0.48 -0.91 6.49
N VAL A 79 0.02 -2.11 6.15
CA VAL A 79 -1.24 -2.29 5.42
C VAL A 79 -2.46 -2.14 6.34
N MET A 80 -2.32 -2.43 7.64
CA MET A 80 -3.39 -2.31 8.64
C MET A 80 -3.51 -0.89 9.25
N SER A 81 -2.68 0.07 8.82
CA SER A 81 -2.68 1.46 9.31
C SER A 81 -3.99 2.22 9.07
#